data_AF-A0A832AYN2-F1
#
_entry.id   AF-A0A832AYN2-F1
#
_cell.length_a   1.000
_cell.length_b   1.000
_cell.length_c   1.000
_cell.angle_alpha   90.00
_cell.angle_beta   90.00
_cell.angle_gamma   90.00
#
_symmetry.space_group_name_H-M   'P 1'
#
loop_
_entity.id
_entity.type
_entity.pdbx_description
1 polymer ?
#
loop_
_entity_poly.entity_id
_entity_poly.type
_entity_poly.pdbx_seq_one_letter_code
_entity_poly.pdbx_strand_id
1 'polypeptide(L)' 'MERFKKLLEHWIEHNEEHIEKYREWLERLRDHPEIFSMLKDAVEKFEEGTRILKEIDRRI' A
#
# COMPACT_ATOMS: atom_id res chain seq x y z
N MET A 1 -13.46 -20.60 1.30
CA MET A 1 -12.12 -20.06 0.99
C MET A 1 -12.13 -19.17 -0.26
N GLU A 2 -12.76 -19.60 -1.35
CA GLU A 2 -12.76 -18.87 -2.62
C GLU A 2 -13.22 -17.39 -2.55
N ARG A 3 -14.32 -17.08 -1.82
CA ARG A 3 -14.75 -15.69 -1.61
C ARG A 3 -13.73 -14.83 -0.88
N PHE A 4 -13.02 -15.41 0.10
CA PHE A 4 -11.98 -14.70 0.85
C PHE A 4 -10.78 -14.40 -0.05
N LYS A 5 -10.33 -15.40 -0.83
CA LYS A 5 -9.23 -15.23 -1.79
C LYS A 5 -9.52 -14.12 -2.81
N LYS A 6 -10.71 -14.13 -3.42
CA LYS A 6 -11.10 -13.08 -4.38
C LYS A 6 -11.11 -11.67 -3.76
N LEU A 7 -11.58 -11.54 -2.53
CA LEU A 7 -11.54 -10.26 -1.82
C LEU A 7 -10.09 -9.85 -1.50
N LEU A 8 -9.26 -10.80 -1.07
CA LEU A 8 -7.85 -10.56 -0.76
C LEU A 8 -7.08 -10.04 -1.97
N GLU A 9 -7.26 -10.68 -3.14
CA GLU A 9 -6.67 -10.24 -4.41
C GLU A 9 -7.05 -8.79 -4.73
N HIS A 10 -8.34 -8.44 -4.62
CA HIS A 10 -8.82 -7.08 -4.86
C HIS A 10 -8.24 -6.05 -3.87
N TRP A 11 -8.11 -6.40 -2.59
CA TRP A 11 -7.49 -5.52 -1.59
C TRP A 11 -5.99 -5.33 -1.83
N ILE A 12 -5.29 -6.37 -2.31
CA ILE A 12 -3.87 -6.27 -2.69
C ILE A 12 -3.73 -5.28 -3.85
N GLU A 13 -4.51 -5.44 -4.91
CA GLU A 13 -4.51 -4.57 -6.09
C GLU A 13 -4.81 -3.12 -5.68
N HIS A 14 -5.85 -2.89 -4.88
CA HIS A 14 -6.22 -1.55 -4.46
C HIS A 14 -5.16 -0.87 -3.57
N ASN A 15 -4.48 -1.63 -2.70
CA ASN A 15 -3.38 -1.09 -1.92
C ASN A 15 -2.20 -0.66 -2.82
N GLU A 16 -1.91 -1.38 -3.90
CA GLU A 16 -0.87 -1.00 -4.85
C GLU A 16 -1.20 0.33 -5.56
N GLU A 17 -2.46 0.53 -5.95
CA GLU A 17 -2.95 1.82 -6.50
C GLU A 17 -2.75 2.97 -5.50
N HIS A 18 -3.04 2.74 -4.21
CA HIS A 18 -2.81 3.74 -3.16
C HIS A 18 -1.32 4.06 -2.98
N ILE A 19 -0.45 3.03 -2.95
CA ILE A 19 0.99 3.20 -2.83
C ILE A 19 1.54 4.03 -4.00
N GLU A 20 1.14 3.71 -5.23
CA GLU A 20 1.52 4.47 -6.42
C GLU A 20 1.08 5.93 -6.28
N LYS A 21 -0.17 6.16 -5.88
CA LYS A 21 -0.70 7.52 -5.76
C LYS A 21 0.01 8.35 -4.69
N TYR A 22 0.33 7.73 -3.56
CA TYR A 22 1.03 8.40 -2.47
C TYR A 22 2.49 8.72 -2.85
N ARG A 23 3.14 7.86 -3.65
CA ARG A 23 4.47 8.15 -4.20
C ARG A 23 4.45 9.36 -5.13
N GLU A 24 3.44 9.50 -6.00
CA GLU A 24 3.28 10.71 -6.80
C GLU A 24 3.12 11.98 -5.94
N TRP A 25 2.41 11.88 -4.81
CA TRP A 25 2.24 13.00 -3.89
C TRP A 25 3.52 13.34 -3.13
N LEU A 26 4.33 12.34 -2.74
CA LEU A 26 5.64 12.57 -2.13
C LEU A 26 6.55 13.42 -3.02
N GLU A 27 6.53 13.21 -4.34
CA GLU A 27 7.30 14.03 -5.27
C GLU A 27 6.89 15.51 -5.24
N ARG A 28 5.61 15.79 -4.98
CA ARG A 28 5.04 17.15 -4.91
C ARG A 28 5.23 17.81 -3.54
N LEU A 29 5.53 17.03 -2.51
CA LEU A 29 5.65 17.49 -1.11
C LEU A 29 7.09 17.73 -0.65
N ARG A 30 8.07 17.74 -1.57
CA ARG A 30 9.50 17.93 -1.23
C ARG A 30 9.76 19.22 -0.45
N ASP A 31 8.97 20.27 -0.66
CA ASP A 31 9.08 21.55 0.03
C ASP A 31 8.35 21.58 1.40
N HIS A 32 7.68 20.48 1.78
CA HIS A 32 6.96 20.32 3.04
C HIS A 32 7.48 19.11 3.82
N PRO A 33 8.66 19.22 4.47
CA PRO A 33 9.40 18.06 5.00
C PRO A 33 8.65 17.27 6.07
N GLU A 34 7.86 17.94 6.92
CA GLU A 34 7.05 17.26 7.94
C GLU A 34 5.94 16.41 7.31
N ILE A 35 5.15 17.00 6.40
CA ILE A 35 4.08 16.30 5.69
C ILE A 35 4.65 15.19 4.81
N PHE A 36 5.79 15.44 4.17
CA PHE A 36 6.53 14.44 3.40
C PHE A 36 6.89 13.24 4.28
N SER A 37 7.44 13.48 5.48
CA SER A 37 7.79 12.40 6.42
C SER A 37 6.57 11.58 6.81
N MET A 38 5.46 12.24 7.17
CA MET A 38 4.22 11.55 7.55
C MET A 38 3.64 10.71 6.41
N LEU A 39 3.63 11.24 5.17
CA LEU A 39 3.15 10.50 4.01
C LEU A 39 4.09 9.34 3.65
N LYS A 40 5.40 9.53 3.81
CA LYS A 40 6.40 8.48 3.58
C LYS A 40 6.19 7.32 4.56
N ASP A 41 5.96 7.62 5.84
CA ASP A 41 5.64 6.60 6.85
C ASP A 41 4.36 5.85 6.49
N ALA A 42 3.32 6.55 5.99
CA ALA A 42 2.09 5.91 5.52
C ALA A 42 2.35 4.95 4.34
N VAL A 43 3.16 5.35 3.35
CA VAL A 43 3.53 4.47 2.22
C VAL A 43 4.23 3.21 2.71
N GLU A 44 5.21 3.33 3.61
CA GLU A 44 5.94 2.19 4.16
C GLU A 44 5.00 1.21 4.88
N LYS A 45 3.99 1.71 5.60
CA LYS A 45 2.98 0.86 6.26
C LYS A 45 2.04 0.19 5.28
N PHE A 46 1.63 0.86 4.21
CA PHE A 46 0.85 0.23 3.14
C PHE A 46 1.64 -0.87 2.42
N GLU A 47 2.92 -0.62 2.13
CA GLU A 47 3.81 -1.61 1.51
C GLU A 47 4.00 -2.84 2.41
N GLU A 48 4.25 -2.63 3.70
CA GLU A 48 4.38 -3.69 4.70
C GLU A 48 3.11 -4.55 4.77
N GLY A 49 1.94 -3.91 4.91
CA GLY A 49 0.65 -4.59 4.95
C GLY A 49 0.38 -5.39 3.68
N THR A 50 0.60 -4.77 2.51
CA THR A 50 0.39 -5.41 1.20
C THR A 50 1.30 -6.62 1.00
N ARG A 51 2.56 -6.55 1.45
CA ARG A 51 3.48 -7.70 1.44
C ARG A 51 2.94 -8.85 2.27
N ILE A 52 2.44 -8.59 3.48
CA ILE A 52 1.83 -9.63 4.34
C ILE A 52 0.60 -10.24 3.68
N LEU A 53 -0.27 -9.43 3.06
CA LEU A 53 -1.44 -9.92 2.33
C LEU A 53 -1.04 -10.83 1.15
N LYS A 54 -0.01 -10.46 0.39
CA LYS A 54 0.55 -11.32 -0.68
C LYS A 54 1.12 -12.63 -0.15
N GLU A 55 1.71 -12.64 1.05
CA GLU A 55 2.19 -13.86 1.68
C GLU A 55 1.04 -14.78 2.12
N ILE A 56 -0.07 -14.19 2.58
CA ILE A 56 -1.30 -14.94 2.90
C ILE A 56 -1.88 -15.55 1.62
N ASP A 57 -2.02 -14.77 0.55
CA ASP A 57 -2.58 -15.22 -0.73
C ASP A 57 -1.83 -16.44 -1.32
N ARG A 58 -0.50 -16.45 -1.20
CA ARG A 58 0.36 -17.58 -1.63
C ARG A 58 0.16 -18.87 -0.82
N ARG A 59 -0.45 -18.78 0.37
CA ARG A 59 -0.62 -19.90 1.30
C ARG A 59 -2.04 -20.46 1.32
N ILE A 60 -2.98 -19.86 0.57
CA ILE A 60 -4.41 -20.22 0.57
C ILE A 60 -4.97 -20.57 -0.81
#